data_AF-A0A0A2BK52-F1
#
_entry.id   AF-A0A0A2BK52-F1
#
_cell.length_a   1.000
_cell.length_b   1.000
_cell.length_c   1.000
_cell.angle_alpha   90.00
_cell.angle_beta   90.00
_cell.angle_gamma   90.00
#
_symmetry.space_group_name_H-M   'P 1'
#
loop_
_entity.id
_entity.type
_entity.pdbx_description
1 polymer ?
#
loop_
_entity_poly.entity_id
_entity_poly.type
_entity_poly.pdbx_seq_one_letter_code
_entity_poly.pdbx_strand_id
1 'polypeptide(L)'
;MYTSLFDSFFSDSFFAPHRTVYVVSDSQLEELKQKQNQEELDNLVESRKHLEANYQSRIKILDERETELKKELKALSPVEKEAVKA
;
A
#
# COMPACT_ATOMS: atom_id res chain seq x y z
N MET A 1 29.75 -6.44 34.40
CA MET A 1 29.62 -7.75 33.75
C MET A 1 28.56 -7.61 32.68
N TYR A 2 28.94 -7.68 31.41
CA TYR A 2 27.98 -7.68 30.29
C TYR A 2 27.54 -9.12 30.07
N THR A 3 26.33 -9.45 30.51
CA THR A 3 25.73 -10.75 30.21
C THR A 3 25.47 -10.79 28.70
N SER A 4 26.04 -11.79 28.02
CA SER A 4 25.85 -11.95 26.58
C SER A 4 24.36 -12.14 26.30
N LEU A 5 23.84 -11.48 25.27
CA LEU A 5 22.46 -11.71 24.80
C LEU A 5 22.23 -13.20 24.57
N PHE A 6 23.27 -13.90 24.07
CA PHE A 6 23.29 -15.35 23.92
C PHE A 6 22.97 -16.05 25.25
N ASP A 7 23.69 -15.71 26.33
CA ASP A 7 23.52 -16.33 27.65
C ASP A 7 22.11 -16.12 28.22
N SER A 8 21.52 -14.94 27.98
CA SER A 8 20.13 -14.63 28.35
C SER A 8 19.11 -15.41 27.50
N PHE A 9 19.39 -15.66 26.22
CA PHE A 9 18.55 -16.50 25.34
C PHE A 9 18.59 -17.97 25.75
N PHE A 10 19.76 -18.51 26.12
CA PHE A 10 19.85 -19.89 26.60
C PHE A 10 19.16 -20.04 27.96
N SER A 11 19.40 -19.12 28.90
CA SER A 11 18.77 -19.19 30.22
C SER A 11 17.24 -19.11 30.13
N ASP A 12 16.68 -18.16 29.38
CA ASP A 12 15.22 -18.01 29.25
C ASP A 12 14.57 -19.14 28.44
N SER A 13 15.30 -19.79 27.53
CA SER A 13 14.75 -20.85 26.70
C SER A 13 14.59 -22.20 27.42
N PHE A 14 15.23 -22.39 28.58
CA PHE A 14 15.01 -23.58 29.43
C PHE A 14 13.79 -23.43 30.37
N PHE A 15 13.38 -22.20 30.69
CA PHE A 15 12.26 -21.94 31.62
C PHE A 15 10.92 -21.69 30.93
N ALA A 16 10.89 -21.46 29.61
CA ALA A 16 9.66 -21.32 28.83
C ALA A 16 9.38 -22.57 27.98
N PRO A 17 8.18 -23.18 28.06
CA PRO A 17 7.92 -24.45 27.39
C PRO A 17 7.74 -24.23 25.88
N HIS A 18 8.67 -24.79 25.10
CA HIS A 18 8.56 -25.06 23.66
C HIS A 18 8.72 -23.88 22.68
N ARG A 19 9.84 -23.13 22.72
CA ARG A 19 10.29 -22.43 21.50
C ARG A 19 11.00 -23.43 20.58
N THR A 20 10.42 -23.67 19.40
CA THR A 20 11.03 -24.51 18.36
C THR A 20 12.19 -23.75 17.71
N VAL A 21 13.40 -24.25 17.92
CA VAL A 21 14.61 -23.72 17.30
C VAL A 21 14.90 -24.56 16.07
N TYR A 22 14.86 -23.93 14.89
CA TYR A 22 15.26 -24.56 13.64
C TYR A 22 16.74 -24.28 13.40
N VAL A 23 17.55 -25.32 13.39
CA VAL A 23 18.96 -25.21 13.00
C VAL A 23 19.00 -25.28 11.48
N VAL A 24 19.30 -24.14 10.86
CA VAL A 24 19.34 -23.96 9.42
C VAL A 24 20.79 -23.76 9.00
N SER A 25 21.25 -24.41 7.93
CA SER A 25 22.59 -24.13 7.41
C SER A 25 22.65 -22.73 6.81
N ASP A 26 23.84 -22.13 6.76
CA ASP A 26 24.02 -20.78 6.19
C ASP A 26 23.44 -20.68 4.76
N SER A 27 23.62 -21.74 3.95
CA SER A 27 23.06 -21.83 2.60
C SER A 27 21.53 -21.82 2.56
N GLN A 28 20.87 -22.55 3.47
CA GLN A 28 19.41 -22.58 3.55
C GLN A 28 18.86 -21.25 4.08
N LEU A 29 19.61 -20.56 4.93
CA LEU A 29 19.25 -19.24 5.45
C LEU A 29 19.34 -18.15 4.36
N GLU A 30 20.34 -18.23 3.49
CA GLU A 30 20.44 -17.36 2.31
C GLU A 30 19.27 -17.57 1.32
N GLU A 31 18.91 -18.82 1.03
CA GLU A 31 17.76 -19.13 0.18
C GLU A 31 16.44 -18.60 0.77
N LEU A 32 16.25 -18.72 2.09
CA LEU A 32 15.07 -18.18 2.77
C LEU A 32 15.02 -16.66 2.70
N LYS A 33 16.14 -15.98 2.94
CA LYS A 33 16.23 -14.51 2.80
C LYS A 33 15.93 -14.08 1.38
N GLN A 34 16.44 -14.79 0.38
CA GLN A 34 16.19 -14.47 -1.01
C GLN A 34 14.70 -14.59 -1.35
N LYS A 35 14.03 -15.66 -0.88
CA LYS A 35 12.58 -15.84 -1.06
C LYS A 35 11.77 -14.74 -0.36
N GLN A 36 12.10 -14.43 0.90
CA GLN A 36 11.43 -13.35 1.64
C GLN A 36 11.56 -12.01 0.91
N ASN A 37 12.76 -11.66 0.46
CA ASN A 37 12.97 -10.41 -0.29
C ASN A 37 12.18 -10.39 -1.60
N GLN A 38 12.06 -11.53 -2.28
CA GLN A 38 11.27 -11.63 -3.51
C GLN A 38 9.77 -11.47 -3.22
N GLU A 39 9.26 -12.12 -2.19
CA GLU A 39 7.86 -11.99 -1.76
C GLU A 39 7.55 -10.54 -1.34
N GLU A 40 8.44 -9.89 -0.59
CA GLU A 40 8.30 -8.47 -0.23
C GLU A 40 8.29 -7.56 -1.47
N LEU A 41 9.17 -7.83 -2.45
CA LEU A 41 9.19 -7.09 -3.71
C LEU A 41 7.87 -7.25 -4.48
N ASP A 42 7.39 -8.49 -4.62
CA ASP A 42 6.17 -8.80 -5.34
C ASP A 42 4.96 -8.12 -4.68
N ASN A 43 4.88 -8.17 -3.34
CA ASN A 43 3.86 -7.47 -2.56
C ASN A 43 3.89 -5.94 -2.78
N LEU A 44 5.08 -5.34 -2.86
CA LEU A 44 5.23 -3.91 -3.14
C LEU A 44 4.79 -3.57 -4.56
N VAL A 45 5.14 -4.40 -5.54
CA VAL A 45 4.73 -4.22 -6.95
C VAL A 45 3.21 -4.30 -7.08
N GLU A 46 2.58 -5.30 -6.45
CA GLU A 46 1.12 -5.44 -6.45
C GLU A 46 0.45 -4.25 -5.77
N SER A 47 0.94 -3.84 -4.60
CA SER A 47 0.42 -2.68 -3.86
C SER A 47 0.50 -1.40 -4.70
N ARG A 48 1.64 -1.17 -5.37
CA ARG A 48 1.81 -0.03 -6.28
C ARG A 48 0.80 -0.08 -7.43
N LYS A 49 0.65 -1.23 -8.09
CA LYS A 49 -0.30 -1.40 -9.20
C LYS A 49 -1.74 -1.15 -8.77
N HIS A 50 -2.12 -1.66 -7.59
CA HIS A 50 -3.44 -1.44 -7.03
C HIS A 50 -3.68 0.05 -6.71
N LEU A 51 -2.66 0.73 -6.17
CA LEU A 51 -2.71 2.15 -5.88
C LEU A 51 -2.85 3.00 -7.15
N GLU A 52 -2.08 2.69 -8.20
CA GLU A 52 -2.18 3.35 -9.50
C GLU A 52 -3.58 3.19 -10.11
N ALA A 53 -4.16 1.98 -10.08
CA ALA A 53 -5.51 1.74 -10.58
C ALA A 53 -6.57 2.54 -9.81
N ASN A 54 -6.43 2.64 -8.48
CA ASN A 54 -7.32 3.44 -7.64
C ASN A 54 -7.22 4.95 -7.93
N TYR A 55 -6.01 5.46 -8.20
CA TYR A 55 -5.87 6.86 -8.58
C TYR A 55 -6.44 7.14 -9.96
N GLN A 56 -6.22 6.26 -10.93
CA GLN A 56 -6.81 6.42 -12.27
C GLN A 56 -8.35 6.41 -12.23
N SER A 57 -8.96 5.53 -11.42
CA SER A 57 -10.43 5.53 -11.27
C SER A 57 -10.93 6.82 -10.63
N ARG A 58 -10.24 7.36 -9.62
CA ARG A 58 -10.57 8.65 -8.99
C ARG A 58 -10.44 9.81 -9.96
N ILE A 59 -9.40 9.85 -10.78
CA ILE A 59 -9.21 10.88 -11.80
C ILE A 59 -10.40 10.87 -12.77
N LYS A 60 -10.78 9.69 -13.26
CA LYS A 60 -11.91 9.55 -14.18
C LYS A 60 -13.23 10.09 -13.59
N ILE A 61 -13.51 9.78 -12.31
CA ILE A 61 -14.71 10.30 -11.63
C ILE A 61 -14.66 11.83 -11.51
N LEU A 62 -13.48 12.40 -11.24
CA LEU A 62 -13.31 13.85 -11.15
C LEU A 62 -13.50 14.51 -12.52
N ASP A 63 -12.95 13.93 -13.58
CA ASP A 63 -13.12 14.42 -14.96
C ASP A 63 -14.60 14.39 -15.37
N GLU A 64 -15.30 13.29 -15.07
CA GLU A 64 -16.75 13.17 -15.32
C GLU A 64 -17.52 14.29 -14.60
N ARG A 65 -17.28 14.49 -13.31
CA ARG A 65 -17.91 15.56 -12.52
C ARG A 65 -17.55 16.96 -13.03
N GLU A 66 -16.31 17.19 -13.46
CA GLU A 66 -15.92 18.48 -14.03
C GLU A 66 -16.71 18.76 -15.31
N THR A 67 -16.88 17.75 -16.17
CA THR A 67 -17.65 17.91 -17.40
C THR A 67 -19.14 18.13 -17.12
N GLU A 68 -19.71 17.47 -16.11
CA GLU A 68 -21.09 17.67 -15.66
C GLU A 68 -21.28 19.10 -15.15
N LEU A 69 -20.43 19.56 -14.23
CA LEU A 69 -20.49 20.92 -13.68
C LEU A 69 -20.32 21.98 -14.79
N LYS A 70 -19.43 21.74 -15.77
CA LYS A 70 -19.31 22.65 -16.93
C LYS A 70 -20.58 22.69 -17.77
N LYS A 71 -21.30 21.58 -17.92
CA LYS A 71 -22.59 21.55 -18.63
C LYS A 71 -23.68 22.29 -17.83
N GLU A 72 -23.75 22.05 -16.53
CA GLU A 72 -24.67 22.74 -15.63
C GLU A 72 -24.45 24.25 -15.64
N LEU A 73 -23.19 24.70 -15.54
CA LEU A 73 -22.85 26.12 -15.63
C LEU A 73 -23.23 26.73 -16.98
N LYS A 74 -23.08 26.01 -18.09
CA LYS A 74 -23.54 26.47 -19.41
C LYS A 74 -25.07 26.55 -19.50
N ALA A 75 -25.78 25.62 -18.89
CA ALA A 75 -27.24 25.62 -18.84
C ALA A 75 -27.80 26.74 -17.94
N LEU A 76 -27.08 27.06 -16.87
CA LEU A 76 -27.42 28.15 -15.93
C LEU A 76 -26.92 29.52 -16.41
N SER A 77 -25.93 29.57 -17.32
CA SER A 77 -25.52 30.83 -17.94
C SER A 77 -26.74 31.40 -18.66
N PRO A 78 -27.17 32.63 -18.34
CA PRO A 78 -28.45 33.09 -18.79
C PRO A 78 -28.47 33.13 -20.32
N VAL A 79 -29.62 32.79 -20.88
CA VAL A 79 -30.10 33.37 -22.13
C VAL A 79 -30.13 34.90 -21.91
N GLU A 80 -28.98 35.54 -22.00
CA GLU A 80 -28.74 36.96 -21.68
C GLU A 80 -29.40 37.93 -22.69
N LYS A 81 -30.32 37.47 -23.54
CA LYS A 81 -30.82 38.27 -24.66
C LYS A 81 -32.33 38.36 -24.86
N GLU A 82 -33.18 37.74 -24.03
CA GLU A 82 -34.64 37.85 -24.23
C GLU A 82 -35.46 38.36 -23.04
N ALA A 83 -34.81 38.88 -21.99
CA ALA A 83 -35.49 39.65 -20.93
C ALA A 83 -35.30 41.17 -21.05
N VAL A 84 -34.74 41.66 -22.17
CA VAL A 84 -34.63 43.10 -22.48
C VAL A 84 -35.02 43.34 -23.95
N LYS A 85 -36.30 43.11 -24.26
CA LYS A 85 -36.98 43.90 -25.29
C LYS A 85 -38.29 44.38 -24.70
N ALA A 86 -38.25 45.67 -24.36
CA ALA A 86 -39.38 46.55 -24.11
C ALA A 86 -40.33 46.57 -25.32
#